data_AF-A0A9E3TD80-F1
#
_entry.id   AF-A0A9E3TD80-F1
#
_cell.length_a   1.000
_cell.length_b   1.000
_cell.length_c   1.000
_cell.angle_alpha   90.00
_cell.angle_beta   90.00
_cell.angle_gamma   90.00
#
_symmetry.space_group_name_H-M   'P 1'
#
loop_
_entity.id
_entity.type
_entity.pdbx_description
1 polymer ?
#
loop_
_entity_poly.entity_id
_entity_poly.type
_entity_poly.pdbx_seq_one_letter_code
_entity_poly.pdbx_strand_id
1 'polypeptide(L)'
;MRYSKSKREEARHLFLTGEVPSVAEIARRLKIKAHTVGLWKKEEDWAGLLIKIEKKAAEQLVEKIASERVTLNSSHFKLWGVVVSQLFGALQSQKAMGIEDLKEVAGILEKAQKGQRLARGLSLDGQTEEQIRAEAEADGRGLIDLFIEVVKAEVPDEEMRDRIARALLERVPAGGDEDEGVA
;
A
#
# COMPACT_ATOMS: atom_id res chain seq x y z
N MET A 1 45.65 -16.04 11.01
CA MET A 1 45.39 -14.97 12.02
C MET A 1 43.96 -15.11 12.52
N ARG A 2 43.76 -15.54 13.79
CA ARG A 2 42.44 -15.51 14.45
C ARG A 2 42.19 -14.07 14.91
N TYR A 3 41.44 -13.30 14.15
CA TYR A 3 40.88 -12.05 14.68
C TYR A 3 39.83 -12.40 15.74
N SER A 4 39.71 -11.57 16.77
CA SER A 4 38.70 -11.77 17.81
C SER A 4 37.30 -11.68 17.20
N LYS A 5 36.45 -12.67 17.47
CA LYS A 5 35.04 -12.74 17.03
C LYS A 5 34.30 -11.40 17.19
N SER A 6 34.57 -10.70 18.29
CA SER A 6 34.08 -9.35 18.58
C SER A 6 34.38 -8.30 17.48
N LYS A 7 35.59 -8.28 16.89
CA LYS A 7 35.92 -7.31 15.82
C LYS A 7 35.20 -7.62 14.51
N ARG A 8 34.90 -8.88 14.27
CA ARG A 8 34.14 -9.33 13.09
C ARG A 8 32.66 -8.95 13.23
N GLU A 9 32.09 -9.13 14.42
CA GLU A 9 30.73 -8.69 14.74
C GLU A 9 30.58 -7.16 14.69
N GLU A 10 31.54 -6.41 15.24
CA GLU A 10 31.54 -4.94 15.20
C GLU A 10 31.68 -4.40 13.77
N ALA A 11 32.54 -5.01 12.94
CA ALA A 11 32.66 -4.67 11.52
C ALA A 11 31.33 -4.90 10.76
N ARG A 12 30.63 -6.01 11.08
CA ARG A 12 29.32 -6.31 10.49
C ARG A 12 28.28 -5.28 10.92
N HIS A 13 28.26 -4.91 12.21
CA HIS A 13 27.34 -3.90 12.73
C HIS A 13 27.52 -2.55 12.02
N LEU A 14 28.76 -2.05 11.91
CA LEU A 14 29.07 -0.79 11.23
C LEU A 14 28.64 -0.78 9.75
N PHE A 15 28.77 -1.92 9.07
CA PHE A 15 28.35 -2.06 7.68
C PHE A 15 26.82 -2.07 7.55
N LEU A 16 26.12 -2.90 8.35
CA LEU A 16 24.67 -3.10 8.22
C LEU A 16 23.84 -1.92 8.72
N THR A 17 24.39 -1.09 9.61
CA THR A 17 23.74 0.15 10.09
C THR A 17 23.97 1.34 9.17
N GLY A 18 24.86 1.23 8.18
CA GLY A 18 25.23 2.34 7.30
C GLY A 18 26.11 3.40 7.96
N GLU A 19 26.51 3.25 9.23
CA GLU A 19 27.41 4.19 9.92
C GLU A 19 28.74 4.35 9.19
N VAL A 20 29.24 3.27 8.57
CA VAL A 20 30.45 3.30 7.73
C VAL A 20 30.26 2.39 6.51
N PRO A 21 29.98 2.93 5.32
CA PRO A 21 29.63 2.11 4.16
C PRO A 21 30.84 1.44 3.49
N SER A 22 32.06 1.96 3.69
CA SER A 22 33.24 1.48 3.00
C SER A 22 34.08 0.50 3.84
N VAL A 23 34.47 -0.61 3.22
CA VAL A 23 35.35 -1.63 3.82
C VAL A 23 36.67 -1.02 4.29
N ALA A 24 37.21 -0.05 3.56
CA ALA A 24 38.44 0.65 3.89
C ALA A 24 38.32 1.49 5.17
N GLU A 25 37.16 2.08 5.41
CA GLU A 25 36.92 2.93 6.57
C GLU A 25 36.56 2.12 7.82
N ILE A 26 35.80 1.03 7.66
CA ILE A 26 35.62 0.02 8.73
C ILE A 26 36.99 -0.52 9.16
N ALA A 27 37.86 -0.84 8.20
CA ALA A 27 39.20 -1.35 8.47
C ALA A 27 40.08 -0.34 9.20
N ARG A 28 40.04 0.95 8.81
CA ARG A 28 40.73 2.04 9.52
C ARG A 28 40.23 2.16 10.97
N ARG A 29 38.91 2.16 11.18
CA ARG A 29 38.28 2.32 12.50
C ARG A 29 38.62 1.18 13.45
N LEU A 30 38.61 -0.06 12.96
CA LEU A 30 38.89 -1.26 13.76
C LEU A 30 40.39 -1.64 13.82
N LYS A 31 41.24 -0.84 13.17
CA LYS A 31 42.70 -1.05 13.04
C LYS A 31 43.04 -2.46 12.53
N ILE A 32 42.37 -2.87 11.45
CA ILE A 32 42.57 -4.16 10.77
C ILE A 32 42.81 -3.95 9.28
N LYS A 33 43.33 -4.97 8.59
CA LYS A 33 43.61 -4.86 7.16
C LYS A 33 42.29 -4.90 6.35
N ALA A 34 42.15 -4.02 5.36
CA ALA A 34 40.94 -3.95 4.54
C ALA A 34 40.58 -5.27 3.83
N HIS A 35 41.59 -6.04 3.40
CA HIS A 35 41.35 -7.37 2.80
C HIS A 35 40.65 -8.34 3.77
N THR A 36 40.90 -8.23 5.07
CA THR A 36 40.29 -9.09 6.09
C THR A 36 38.80 -8.78 6.23
N VAL A 37 38.42 -7.50 6.28
CA VAL A 37 37.01 -7.08 6.30
C VAL A 37 36.32 -7.46 4.99
N GLY A 38 37.02 -7.33 3.86
CA GLY A 38 36.53 -7.78 2.55
C GLY A 38 36.24 -9.27 2.48
N LEU A 39 37.06 -10.11 3.13
CA LEU A 39 36.82 -11.55 3.25
C LEU A 39 35.57 -11.83 4.09
N TRP A 40 35.42 -11.22 5.27
CA TRP A 40 34.24 -11.41 6.11
C TRP A 40 32.94 -10.97 5.40
N LYS A 41 32.99 -9.83 4.72
CA LYS A 41 31.87 -9.31 3.93
C LYS A 41 31.38 -10.33 2.89
N LYS A 42 32.30 -11.04 2.24
CA LYS A 42 32.00 -12.08 1.25
C LYS A 42 31.55 -13.39 1.90
N GLU A 43 32.24 -13.85 2.93
CA GLU A 43 31.93 -15.11 3.64
C GLU A 43 30.52 -15.11 4.25
N GLU A 44 30.08 -13.97 4.78
CA GLU A 44 28.78 -13.83 5.44
C GLU A 44 27.72 -13.15 4.57
N ASP A 45 28.04 -12.84 3.31
CA ASP A 45 27.16 -12.12 2.39
C ASP A 45 26.47 -10.91 3.03
N TRP A 46 27.27 -9.96 3.54
CA TRP A 46 26.69 -8.78 4.21
C TRP A 46 25.83 -7.94 3.28
N ALA A 47 26.07 -8.00 1.96
CA ALA A 47 25.23 -7.31 0.98
C ALA A 47 23.83 -7.94 0.93
N GLY A 48 23.72 -9.27 0.87
CA GLY A 48 22.44 -9.96 0.98
C GLY A 48 21.75 -9.74 2.32
N LEU A 49 22.50 -9.65 3.43
CA LEU A 49 21.94 -9.29 4.74
C LEU A 49 21.38 -7.87 4.77
N LEU A 50 22.10 -6.90 4.18
CA LEU A 50 21.64 -5.51 4.09
C LEU A 50 20.32 -5.41 3.33
N ILE A 51 20.22 -6.06 2.16
CA ILE A 51 18.99 -6.07 1.36
C ILE A 51 17.81 -6.66 2.17
N LYS A 52 18.03 -7.73 2.93
CA LYS A 52 16.98 -8.33 3.77
C LYS A 52 16.52 -7.39 4.89
N ILE A 53 17.46 -6.68 5.51
CA ILE A 53 17.16 -5.70 6.57
C ILE A 53 16.36 -4.52 5.97
N GLU A 54 16.82 -3.96 4.86
CA GLU A 54 16.15 -2.86 4.16
C GLU A 54 14.74 -3.26 3.70
N LYS A 55 14.58 -4.44 3.12
CA LYS A 55 13.27 -4.98 2.74
C LYS A 55 12.33 -5.07 3.94
N LYS A 56 12.79 -5.65 5.05
CA LYS A 56 11.99 -5.78 6.27
C LYS A 56 11.64 -4.41 6.88
N ALA A 57 12.58 -3.47 6.86
CA ALA A 57 12.33 -2.11 7.32
C ALA A 57 11.28 -1.38 6.45
N ALA A 58 11.35 -1.57 5.12
CA ALA A 58 10.36 -1.04 4.20
C ALA A 58 8.97 -1.66 4.44
N GLU A 59 8.89 -2.97 4.62
CA GLU A 59 7.64 -3.68 4.95
C GLU A 59 7.03 -3.14 6.26
N GLN A 60 7.84 -2.99 7.32
CA GLN A 60 7.39 -2.41 8.59
C GLN A 60 6.93 -0.96 8.46
N LEU A 61 7.62 -0.16 7.63
CA LEU A 61 7.22 1.22 7.38
C LEU A 61 5.85 1.27 6.67
N VAL A 62 5.64 0.42 5.67
CA VAL A 62 4.36 0.30 4.95
C VAL A 62 3.25 -0.13 5.91
N GLU A 63 3.49 -1.13 6.76
CA GLU A 63 2.53 -1.60 7.77
C GLU A 63 2.18 -0.49 8.78
N LYS A 64 3.19 0.27 9.22
CA LYS A 64 2.98 1.39 10.14
C LYS A 64 2.15 2.51 9.49
N ILE A 65 2.47 2.89 8.25
CA ILE A 65 1.72 3.89 7.50
C ILE A 65 0.27 3.43 7.29
N ALA A 66 0.05 2.16 6.93
CA ALA A 66 -1.28 1.59 6.80
C ALA A 66 -2.06 1.67 8.12
N SER A 67 -1.45 1.27 9.23
CA SER A 67 -2.05 1.32 10.57
C SER A 67 -2.38 2.74 11.02
N GLU A 68 -1.50 3.71 10.76
CA GLU A 68 -1.73 5.13 11.02
C GLU A 68 -2.91 5.65 10.19
N ARG A 69 -3.00 5.28 8.91
CA ARG A 69 -4.16 5.64 8.05
C ARG A 69 -5.47 5.08 8.58
N VAL A 70 -5.50 3.80 8.99
CA VAL A 70 -6.72 3.19 9.58
C VAL A 70 -7.11 3.90 10.88
N THR A 71 -6.13 4.23 11.72
CA THR A 71 -6.37 4.93 12.99
C THR A 71 -6.92 6.34 12.76
N LEU A 72 -6.32 7.08 11.81
CA LEU A 72 -6.77 8.42 11.42
C LEU A 72 -8.21 8.37 10.89
N ASN A 73 -8.49 7.44 9.97
CA ASN A 73 -9.84 7.26 9.41
C ASN A 73 -10.87 6.92 10.49
N SER A 74 -10.54 6.01 11.40
CA SER A 74 -11.41 5.64 12.52
C SER A 74 -11.68 6.82 13.45
N SER A 75 -10.67 7.66 13.71
CA SER A 75 -10.80 8.86 14.54
C SER A 75 -11.65 9.93 13.86
N HIS A 76 -11.42 10.18 12.57
CA HIS A 76 -12.25 11.08 11.76
C HIS A 76 -13.72 10.62 11.73
N PHE A 77 -13.97 9.33 11.54
CA PHE A 77 -15.33 8.79 11.56
C PHE A 77 -16.04 9.07 12.90
N LYS A 78 -15.36 8.84 14.04
CA LYS A 78 -15.91 9.12 15.37
C LYS A 78 -16.20 10.61 15.57
N LEU A 79 -15.27 11.49 15.19
CA LEU A 79 -15.44 12.94 15.30
C LEU A 79 -16.62 13.44 14.47
N TRP A 80 -16.79 12.92 13.24
CA TRP A 80 -17.97 13.23 12.43
C TRP A 80 -19.27 12.81 13.10
N GLY A 81 -19.31 11.62 13.73
CA GLY A 81 -20.45 11.20 14.53
C GLY A 81 -20.82 12.21 15.62
N VAL A 82 -19.83 12.70 16.37
CA VAL A 82 -20.02 13.72 17.42
C VAL A 82 -20.55 15.03 16.83
N VAL A 83 -19.97 15.52 15.74
CA VAL A 83 -20.40 16.75 15.07
C VAL A 83 -21.86 16.63 14.61
N VAL A 84 -22.22 15.51 13.97
CA VAL A 84 -23.61 15.27 13.52
C VAL A 84 -24.57 15.18 14.69
N SER A 85 -24.20 14.52 15.80
CA SER A 85 -25.05 14.46 17.00
C SER A 85 -25.26 15.83 17.65
N GLN A 86 -24.20 16.65 17.75
CA GLN A 86 -24.32 18.01 18.28
C GLN A 86 -25.17 18.90 17.38
N LEU A 87 -24.97 18.81 16.07
CA LEU A 87 -25.77 19.50 15.07
C LEU A 87 -27.25 19.11 15.23
N PHE A 88 -27.56 17.81 15.30
CA PHE A 88 -28.94 17.34 15.48
C PHE A 88 -29.57 17.83 16.79
N GLY A 89 -28.82 17.83 17.90
CA GLY A 89 -29.29 18.39 19.17
C GLY A 89 -29.56 19.91 19.10
N ALA A 90 -28.74 20.66 18.38
CA ALA A 90 -28.95 22.08 18.14
C ALA A 90 -30.20 22.34 17.26
N LEU A 91 -30.39 21.53 16.20
CA LEU A 91 -31.58 21.62 15.34
C LEU A 91 -32.86 21.30 16.11
N GLN A 92 -32.86 20.28 16.98
CA GLN A 92 -34.04 19.91 17.79
C GLN A 92 -34.44 20.97 18.83
N SER A 93 -33.47 21.77 19.30
CA SER A 93 -33.71 22.80 20.31
C SER A 93 -34.16 24.14 19.71
N GLN A 94 -34.01 24.33 18.40
CA GLN A 94 -34.54 25.51 17.70
C GLN A 94 -36.00 25.33 17.28
N LYS A 95 -36.87 26.27 17.67
CA LYS A 95 -38.30 26.27 17.33
C LYS A 95 -38.61 26.71 15.89
N ALA A 96 -37.71 27.45 15.26
CA ALA A 96 -37.83 27.89 13.87
C ALA A 96 -36.42 28.21 13.33
N MET A 97 -36.16 27.79 12.10
CA MET A 97 -34.89 27.99 11.40
C MET A 97 -35.15 28.70 10.08
N GLY A 98 -34.26 29.61 9.68
CA GLY A 98 -34.31 30.21 8.35
C GLY A 98 -33.93 29.20 7.26
N ILE A 99 -34.40 29.44 6.03
CA ILE A 99 -34.04 28.60 4.87
C ILE A 99 -32.53 28.65 4.59
N GLU A 100 -31.88 29.79 4.83
CA GLU A 100 -30.42 29.96 4.69
C GLU A 100 -29.65 29.09 5.69
N ASP A 101 -30.07 29.08 6.95
CA ASP A 101 -29.47 28.25 8.00
C ASP A 101 -29.60 26.76 7.67
N LEU A 102 -30.76 26.34 7.16
CA LEU A 102 -31.00 24.96 6.72
C LEU A 102 -30.09 24.55 5.54
N LYS A 103 -29.79 25.46 4.61
CA LYS A 103 -28.85 25.18 3.51
C LYS A 103 -27.43 25.01 4.03
N GLU A 104 -27.00 25.82 4.99
CA GLU A 104 -25.66 25.72 5.58
C GLU A 104 -25.51 24.41 6.36
N VAL A 105 -26.52 24.03 7.14
CA VAL A 105 -26.63 22.74 7.83
C VAL A 105 -26.56 21.58 6.83
N ALA A 106 -27.31 21.64 5.73
CA ALA A 106 -27.29 20.60 4.68
C ALA A 106 -25.89 20.45 4.06
N GLY A 107 -25.19 21.56 3.80
CA GLY A 107 -23.82 21.55 3.29
C GLY A 107 -22.81 20.94 4.26
N ILE A 108 -22.98 21.17 5.57
CA ILE A 108 -22.15 20.54 6.61
C ILE A 108 -22.41 19.02 6.64
N LEU A 109 -23.67 18.59 6.58
CA LEU A 109 -24.04 17.18 6.57
C LEU A 109 -23.52 16.45 5.32
N GLU A 110 -23.57 17.08 4.15
CA GLU A 110 -23.03 16.50 2.91
C GLU A 110 -21.50 16.30 3.00
N LYS A 111 -20.77 17.29 3.53
CA LYS A 111 -19.33 17.17 3.79
C LYS A 111 -19.02 16.10 4.82
N ALA A 112 -19.85 16.00 5.87
CA ALA A 112 -19.74 14.97 6.88
C ALA A 112 -19.89 13.57 6.29
N GLN A 113 -20.92 13.38 5.46
CA GLN A 113 -21.20 12.11 4.79
C GLN A 113 -20.08 11.73 3.81
N LYS A 114 -19.58 12.69 3.01
CA LYS A 114 -18.41 12.45 2.13
C LYS A 114 -17.17 12.06 2.92
N GLY A 115 -16.91 12.73 4.05
CA GLY A 115 -15.83 12.39 4.97
C GLY A 115 -15.96 10.98 5.57
N GLN A 116 -17.18 10.59 5.97
CA GLN A 116 -17.46 9.24 6.47
C GLN A 116 -17.29 8.16 5.40
N ARG A 117 -17.70 8.44 4.16
CA ARG A 117 -17.53 7.54 3.01
C ARG A 117 -16.05 7.33 2.70
N LEU A 118 -15.27 8.40 2.60
CA LEU A 118 -13.81 8.33 2.44
C LEU A 118 -13.13 7.52 3.54
N ALA A 119 -13.49 7.77 4.80
CA ALA A 119 -12.89 7.07 5.94
C ALA A 119 -13.17 5.55 5.91
N ARG A 120 -14.29 5.15 5.31
CA ARG A 120 -14.68 3.74 5.10
C ARG A 120 -14.17 3.15 3.78
N GLY A 121 -13.44 3.92 2.97
CA GLY A 121 -13.00 3.48 1.64
C GLY A 121 -14.15 3.34 0.63
N LEU A 122 -15.29 3.97 0.89
CA LEU A 122 -16.45 3.97 0.00
C LEU A 122 -16.32 5.09 -1.03
N SER A 123 -16.89 4.89 -2.23
CA SER A 123 -17.03 5.92 -3.28
C SER A 123 -17.58 7.21 -2.68
N LEU A 124 -17.13 8.35 -3.20
CA LEU A 124 -17.51 9.69 -2.72
C LEU A 124 -18.88 10.16 -3.20
N ASP A 125 -19.35 9.57 -4.28
CA ASP A 125 -20.41 10.03 -5.16
C ASP A 125 -21.73 9.29 -4.96
N GLY A 126 -21.74 8.17 -4.25
CA GLY A 126 -22.99 7.42 -4.12
C GLY A 126 -22.79 5.93 -4.20
N GLN A 127 -21.84 5.52 -5.04
CA GLN A 127 -21.74 4.16 -5.51
C GLN A 127 -21.51 3.17 -4.37
N THR A 128 -22.20 2.03 -4.47
CA THR A 128 -22.01 0.90 -3.55
C THR A 128 -20.65 0.26 -3.82
N GLU A 129 -20.11 -0.46 -2.84
CA GLU A 129 -18.86 -1.20 -2.99
C GLU A 129 -18.93 -2.21 -4.16
N GLU A 130 -20.12 -2.77 -4.42
CA GLU A 130 -20.41 -3.60 -5.58
C GLU A 130 -20.32 -2.84 -6.91
N GLN A 131 -20.79 -1.59 -6.97
CA GLN A 131 -20.68 -0.77 -8.19
C GLN A 131 -19.23 -0.42 -8.50
N ILE A 132 -18.43 -0.06 -7.49
CA ILE A 132 -16.99 0.21 -7.67
C ILE A 132 -16.25 -1.06 -8.09
N ARG A 133 -16.59 -2.22 -7.50
CA ARG A 133 -16.00 -3.50 -7.88
C ARG A 133 -16.39 -3.89 -9.30
N ALA A 134 -17.67 -3.76 -9.67
CA ALA A 134 -18.14 -4.02 -11.02
C ALA A 134 -17.51 -3.07 -12.06
N GLU A 135 -17.33 -1.79 -11.72
CA GLU A 135 -16.68 -0.79 -12.57
C GLU A 135 -15.18 -1.07 -12.71
N ALA A 136 -14.48 -1.39 -11.61
CA ALA A 136 -13.06 -1.78 -11.65
C ALA A 136 -12.83 -3.11 -12.39
N GLU A 137 -13.77 -4.06 -12.30
CA GLU A 137 -13.74 -5.32 -13.05
C GLU A 137 -14.02 -5.07 -14.54
N ALA A 138 -14.96 -4.18 -14.87
CA ALA A 138 -15.25 -3.77 -16.25
C ALA A 138 -14.05 -3.01 -16.88
N ASP A 139 -13.45 -2.08 -16.14
CA ASP A 139 -12.26 -1.35 -16.55
C ASP A 139 -11.05 -2.27 -16.70
N GLY A 140 -10.88 -3.24 -15.79
CA GLY A 140 -9.86 -4.27 -15.88
C GLY A 140 -10.00 -5.13 -17.13
N ARG A 141 -11.23 -5.56 -17.45
CA ARG A 141 -11.52 -6.30 -18.70
C ARG A 141 -11.26 -5.44 -19.93
N GLY A 142 -11.67 -4.17 -19.93
CA GLY A 142 -11.41 -3.24 -21.03
C GLY A 142 -9.92 -2.99 -21.29
N LEU A 143 -9.10 -2.91 -20.24
CA LEU A 143 -7.64 -2.79 -20.37
C LEU A 143 -6.99 -4.06 -20.93
N ILE A 144 -7.50 -5.25 -20.56
CA ILE A 144 -7.04 -6.53 -21.10
C ILE A 144 -7.38 -6.63 -22.58
N ASP A 145 -8.61 -6.29 -22.97
CA ASP A 145 -9.04 -6.30 -24.36
C ASP A 145 -8.20 -5.33 -25.22
N LEU A 146 -7.97 -4.11 -24.73
CA LEU A 146 -7.08 -3.15 -25.37
C LEU A 146 -5.66 -3.69 -25.54
N PHE A 147 -5.11 -4.36 -24.52
CA PHE A 147 -3.78 -4.96 -24.61
C PHE A 147 -3.74 -6.10 -25.62
N ILE A 148 -4.76 -6.95 -25.68
CA ILE A 148 -4.88 -8.01 -26.68
C ILE A 148 -4.96 -7.42 -28.09
N GLU A 149 -5.69 -6.32 -28.29
CA GLU A 149 -5.74 -5.62 -29.58
C GLU A 149 -4.39 -5.06 -29.99
N VAL A 150 -3.65 -4.43 -29.06
CA VAL A 150 -2.29 -3.94 -29.32
C VAL A 150 -1.34 -5.10 -29.66
N VAL A 151 -1.40 -6.22 -28.94
CA VAL A 151 -0.60 -7.41 -29.24
C VAL A 151 -0.96 -7.98 -30.61
N LYS A 152 -2.24 -7.95 -31.02
CA LYS A 152 -2.68 -8.36 -32.36
C LYS A 152 -2.13 -7.46 -33.46
N ALA A 153 -2.07 -6.16 -33.21
CA ALA A 153 -1.56 -5.18 -34.17
C ALA A 153 -0.03 -5.27 -34.34
N GLU A 154 0.70 -5.48 -33.25
CA GLU A 154 2.17 -5.35 -33.22
C GLU A 154 2.93 -6.68 -33.33
N VAL A 155 2.29 -7.81 -33.03
CA VAL A 155 2.93 -9.14 -33.11
C VAL A 155 2.45 -9.87 -34.38
N PRO A 156 3.29 -9.99 -35.43
CA PRO A 156 2.88 -10.62 -36.69
C PRO A 156 2.73 -12.16 -36.59
N ASP A 157 3.43 -12.80 -35.65
CA ASP A 157 3.38 -14.24 -35.41
C ASP A 157 2.13 -14.67 -34.64
N GLU A 158 1.24 -15.40 -35.32
CA GLU A 158 -0.06 -15.84 -34.81
C GLU A 158 0.05 -16.81 -33.63
N GLU A 159 1.00 -17.74 -33.67
CA GLU A 159 1.20 -18.69 -32.56
C GLU A 159 1.75 -18.01 -31.31
N MET A 160 2.53 -16.92 -31.48
CA MET A 160 3.01 -16.12 -30.36
C MET A 160 1.87 -15.29 -29.75
N ARG A 161 1.01 -14.69 -30.59
CA ARG A 161 -0.19 -13.96 -30.12
C ARG A 161 -1.09 -14.83 -29.27
N ASP A 162 -1.39 -16.04 -29.74
CA ASP A 162 -2.30 -16.95 -29.05
C ASP A 162 -1.74 -17.44 -27.71
N ARG A 163 -0.42 -17.65 -27.64
CA ARG A 163 0.25 -18.00 -26.38
C ARG A 163 0.21 -16.85 -25.38
N ILE A 164 0.43 -15.61 -25.82
CA ILE A 164 0.38 -14.43 -24.96
C ILE A 164 -1.06 -14.19 -24.46
N ALA A 165 -2.05 -14.27 -25.34
CA ALA A 165 -3.46 -14.11 -24.98
C ALA A 165 -3.91 -15.15 -23.95
N ARG A 166 -3.55 -16.43 -24.16
CA ARG A 166 -3.88 -17.51 -23.22
C ARG A 166 -3.20 -17.34 -21.86
N ALA A 167 -1.91 -16.98 -21.84
CA ALA A 167 -1.17 -16.77 -20.60
C ALA A 167 -1.63 -15.55 -19.80
N LEU A 168 -2.25 -14.57 -20.46
CA LEU A 168 -2.91 -13.42 -19.82
C LEU A 168 -4.24 -13.84 -19.22
N LEU A 169 -5.10 -14.52 -19.99
CA LEU A 169 -6.41 -14.98 -19.53
C LEU A 169 -6.31 -15.97 -18.36
N GLU A 170 -5.30 -16.84 -18.32
CA GLU A 170 -5.04 -17.77 -17.20
C GLU A 170 -4.60 -17.06 -15.90
N ARG A 171 -4.07 -15.84 -15.98
CA ARG A 171 -3.63 -15.07 -14.81
C ARG A 171 -4.68 -14.08 -14.29
N VAL A 172 -5.75 -13.89 -15.03
CA VAL A 172 -6.88 -13.06 -14.62
C VAL A 172 -7.86 -13.98 -13.89
N PRO A 173 -8.12 -13.78 -12.59
CA PRO A 173 -9.10 -14.59 -11.88
C PRO A 173 -10.45 -14.47 -12.59
N ALA A 174 -11.03 -15.62 -13.00
CA ALA A 174 -12.40 -15.67 -13.45
C ALA A 174 -13.27 -15.15 -12.30
N GLY A 175 -13.98 -14.04 -12.52
CA GLY A 175 -14.94 -13.53 -11.55
C GLY A 175 -15.90 -14.65 -11.17
N GLY A 176 -16.01 -14.89 -9.86
CA GLY A 176 -16.82 -15.97 -9.32
C GLY A 176 -18.29 -15.73 -9.59
N ASP A 177 -18.81 -16.45 -10.59
CA ASP A 177 -20.21 -16.84 -10.71
C ASP A 177 -20.25 -18.38 -10.62
N GLU A 178 -20.03 -18.92 -9.43
CA GLU A 178 -20.60 -20.21 -9.04
C GLU A 178 -21.54 -19.95 -7.87
N ASP A 179 -22.76 -19.63 -8.26
CA ASP A 179 -24.01 -19.79 -7.54
C ASP A 179 -24.09 -21.24 -6.98
N GLU A 180 -23.47 -21.49 -5.83
CA GLU A 180 -23.80 -22.67 -5.01
C GLU A 180 -25.15 -22.43 -4.33
N GLY A 181 -26.20 -22.67 -5.13
CA GLY A 181 -27.42 -23.38 -4.77
C GLY A 181 -27.97 -23.19 -3.36
N VAL A 182 -29.04 -22.39 -3.28
CA VAL A 182 -30.09 -22.55 -2.28
C VAL A 182 -30.69 -23.96 -2.38
N ALA A 183 -30.46 -24.80 -1.35
CA ALA A 183 -31.45 -25.67 -0.70
C ALA A 183 -30.87 -26.30 0.57
#